data_AF-A0A674IAC4-F1
#
_entry.id   AF-A0A674IAC4-F1
#
_cell.length_a   1.000
_cell.length_b   1.000
_cell.length_c   1.000
_cell.angle_alpha   90.00
_cell.angle_beta   90.00
_cell.angle_gamma   90.00
#
_symmetry.space_group_name_H-M   'P 1'
#
loop_
_entity.id
_entity.type
_entity.pdbx_description
1 polymer ?
#
loop_
_entity_poly.entity_id
_entity_poly.type
_entity_poly.pdbx_seq_one_letter_code
_entity_poly.pdbx_strand_id
1 'polypeptide(L)'
;GGGLSQLFVMFEAQIQSYQGDDPLDPWDRYLQWVESAFPLQSGQECLSASLEQLVKVFISEERYHQDPRFVKYCIKLAEFISAPSQFFDYIYSQGVGTRTSALYIAWAQQLETEGNIQHAGAVLQKGIHNQAEPMENLQEQYRVGLQCLIFEDTRGQELKNIRTAILVQTKGPSSPVSCLPIVPNARCPRGNEQVIIK
;
A
#
# COMPACT_ATOMS: atom_id res chain seq x y z
N GLY A 1 -18.86 30.59 14.94
CA GLY A 1 -17.58 30.19 14.32
C GLY A 1 -17.02 31.30 13.47
N GLY A 2 -16.30 32.26 14.07
CA GLY A 2 -15.67 33.39 13.34
C GLY A 2 -14.15 33.50 13.52
N GLY A 3 -13.53 32.67 14.38
CA GLY A 3 -12.10 32.78 14.69
C GLY A 3 -11.18 32.20 13.60
N LEU A 4 -11.59 31.12 12.93
CA LEU A 4 -10.75 30.43 11.94
C LEU A 4 -10.57 31.25 10.65
N SER A 5 -11.61 31.95 10.19
CA SER A 5 -11.52 32.80 9.00
C SER A 5 -10.68 34.06 9.23
N GLN A 6 -10.74 34.69 10.41
CA GLN A 6 -9.87 35.83 10.73
C GLN A 6 -8.40 35.43 10.83
N LEU A 7 -8.14 34.24 11.38
CA LEU A 7 -6.80 33.71 11.51
C LEU A 7 -6.13 33.44 10.15
N PHE A 8 -6.88 32.87 9.20
CA PHE A 8 -6.39 32.65 7.84
C PHE A 8 -6.09 33.98 7.11
N VAL A 9 -6.96 34.99 7.27
CA VAL A 9 -6.74 36.32 6.68
C VAL A 9 -5.51 37.02 7.27
N MET A 10 -5.30 36.94 8.59
CA MET A 10 -4.09 37.50 9.21
C MET A 10 -2.82 36.81 8.73
N PHE A 11 -2.87 35.49 8.55
CA PHE A 11 -1.77 34.71 8.01
C PHE A 11 -1.45 35.05 6.55
N GLU A 12 -2.47 35.12 5.69
CA GLU A 12 -2.32 35.48 4.28
C GLU A 12 -1.68 36.88 4.14
N ALA A 13 -2.09 37.84 4.96
CA ALA A 13 -1.48 39.16 5.02
C ALA A 13 0.00 39.11 5.49
N GLN A 14 0.33 38.21 6.41
CA GLN A 14 1.70 38.03 6.89
C GLN A 14 2.61 37.40 5.83
N ILE A 15 2.11 36.45 5.02
CA ILE A 15 2.85 35.90 3.88
C ILE A 15 3.04 36.97 2.80
N GLN A 16 1.97 37.69 2.44
CA GLN A 16 2.01 38.70 1.37
C GLN A 16 2.92 39.89 1.72
N SER A 17 3.10 40.20 3.01
CA SER A 17 3.97 41.27 3.47
C SER A 17 5.40 40.81 3.79
N TYR A 18 5.70 39.52 3.66
CA TYR A 18 7.03 38.98 3.94
C TYR A 18 8.02 39.35 2.82
N GLN A 19 9.14 39.97 3.19
CA GLN A 19 10.23 40.36 2.27
C GLN A 19 11.55 39.63 2.56
N GLY A 20 11.51 38.52 3.31
CA GLY A 20 12.71 37.73 3.55
C GLY A 20 13.05 36.77 2.40
N ASP A 21 14.27 36.25 2.42
CA ASP A 21 14.80 35.38 1.36
C ASP A 21 14.25 33.94 1.37
N ASP A 22 13.59 33.55 2.49
CA ASP A 22 12.96 32.23 2.68
C ASP A 22 11.44 32.35 2.85
N PRO A 23 10.67 32.41 1.75
CA PRO A 23 9.20 32.42 1.80
C PRO A 23 8.58 31.21 2.51
N LEU A 24 9.31 30.11 2.73
CA LEU A 24 8.79 28.94 3.46
C LEU A 24 8.78 29.13 4.98
N ASP A 25 9.62 30.02 5.53
CA ASP A 25 9.74 30.24 6.97
C ASP A 25 8.44 30.76 7.65
N PRO A 26 7.72 31.75 7.10
CA PRO A 26 6.42 32.16 7.64
C PRO A 26 5.39 31.04 7.65
N TRP A 27 5.41 30.17 6.64
CA TRP A 27 4.53 29.00 6.56
C TRP A 27 4.88 27.98 7.64
N ASP A 28 6.16 27.71 7.85
CA ASP A 28 6.64 26.77 8.87
C ASP A 28 6.18 27.20 10.28
N ARG A 29 6.38 28.48 10.61
CA ARG A 29 5.94 29.06 11.89
C ARG A 29 4.42 29.00 12.07
N TYR A 30 3.67 29.28 11.01
CA TYR A 30 2.22 29.21 11.06
C TYR A 30 1.70 27.79 11.25
N LEU A 31 2.22 26.82 10.51
CA LEU A 31 1.79 25.42 10.63
C LEU A 31 2.12 24.84 11.99
N GLN A 32 3.29 25.15 12.55
CA GLN A 32 3.63 24.82 13.94
C GLN A 32 2.65 25.45 14.93
N TRP A 33 2.28 26.73 14.72
CA TRP A 33 1.30 27.40 15.56
C TRP A 33 -0.08 26.73 15.46
N VAL A 34 -0.56 26.39 14.25
CA VAL A 34 -1.85 25.72 14.04
C VAL A 34 -1.86 24.35 14.73
N GLU A 35 -0.78 23.59 14.62
CA GLU A 35 -0.61 22.31 15.32
C GLU A 35 -0.66 22.47 16.85
N SER A 36 -0.07 23.54 17.38
CA SER A 36 -0.07 23.83 18.82
C SER A 36 -1.40 24.37 19.34
N ALA A 37 -2.11 25.15 18.51
CA ALA A 37 -3.34 25.85 18.89
C ALA A 37 -4.57 24.94 18.85
N PHE A 38 -4.54 23.88 18.02
CA PHE A 38 -5.70 23.00 17.82
C PHE A 38 -5.34 21.51 17.93
N PRO A 39 -5.17 20.99 19.16
CA PRO A 39 -4.99 19.55 19.40
C PRO A 39 -6.28 18.72 19.20
N LEU A 40 -7.43 19.34 18.89
CA LEU A 40 -8.73 18.69 18.68
C LEU A 40 -9.21 18.84 17.23
N GLN A 41 -10.07 17.91 16.80
CA GLN A 41 -10.61 17.73 15.44
C GLN A 41 -11.08 19.02 14.74
N SER A 42 -11.46 20.06 15.48
CA SER A 42 -11.93 21.35 14.98
C SER A 42 -10.88 22.20 14.23
N GLY A 43 -9.59 21.88 14.34
CA GLY A 43 -8.51 22.56 13.60
C GLY A 43 -7.99 21.81 12.37
N GLN A 44 -8.41 20.56 12.16
CA GLN A 44 -7.87 19.72 11.09
C GLN A 44 -8.23 20.24 9.69
N GLU A 45 -9.44 20.78 9.51
CA GLU A 45 -9.87 21.37 8.24
C GLU A 45 -9.07 22.65 7.89
N CYS A 46 -8.69 23.44 8.90
CA CYS A 46 -7.85 24.62 8.70
C CYS A 46 -6.42 24.21 8.32
N LEU A 47 -5.90 23.18 9.00
CA LEU A 47 -4.57 22.64 8.73
C LEU A 47 -4.48 22.04 7.33
N SER A 48 -5.47 21.23 6.92
CA SER A 48 -5.49 20.63 5.58
C SER A 48 -5.55 21.70 4.48
N ALA A 49 -6.45 22.68 4.61
CA ALA A 49 -6.56 23.78 3.66
C ALA A 49 -5.26 24.59 3.54
N SER A 50 -4.58 24.82 4.66
CA SER A 50 -3.29 25.53 4.69
C SER A 50 -2.18 24.72 4.03
N LEU A 51 -2.11 23.42 4.29
CA LEU A 51 -1.15 22.51 3.66
C LEU A 51 -1.36 22.43 2.15
N GLU A 52 -2.61 22.37 1.67
CA GLU A 52 -2.90 22.40 0.24
C GLU A 52 -2.40 23.67 -0.45
N GLN A 53 -2.61 24.83 0.17
CA GLN A 53 -2.13 26.10 -0.37
C GLN A 53 -0.60 26.15 -0.39
N LEU A 54 0.05 25.71 0.69
CA LEU A 54 1.51 25.60 0.76
C LEU A 54 2.04 24.75 -0.40
N VAL A 55 1.49 23.54 -0.59
CA VAL A 55 1.90 22.66 -1.68
C VAL A 55 1.67 23.33 -3.04
N LYS A 56 0.52 23.96 -3.28
CA LYS A 56 0.25 24.66 -4.55
C LYS A 56 1.27 25.75 -4.87
N VAL A 57 1.72 26.50 -3.87
CA VAL A 57 2.72 27.57 -4.04
C VAL A 57 4.11 26.97 -4.29
N PHE A 58 4.56 26.08 -3.41
CA PHE A 58 5.95 25.62 -3.39
C PHE A 58 6.26 24.40 -4.27
N ILE A 59 5.25 23.68 -4.80
CA ILE A 59 5.51 22.54 -5.68
C ILE A 59 6.27 22.93 -6.94
N SER A 60 6.08 24.16 -7.43
CA SER A 60 6.77 24.69 -8.61
C SER A 60 8.16 25.25 -8.30
N GLU A 61 8.51 25.41 -7.02
CA GLU A 61 9.77 25.98 -6.57
C GLU A 61 10.81 24.89 -6.27
N GLU A 62 11.64 24.56 -7.27
CA GLU A 62 12.65 23.50 -7.17
C GLU A 62 13.61 23.66 -5.99
N ARG A 63 13.87 24.90 -5.55
CA ARG A 63 14.74 25.20 -4.40
C ARG A 63 14.28 24.54 -3.09
N TYR A 64 12.99 24.24 -2.97
CA TYR A 64 12.40 23.62 -1.77
C TYR A 64 12.13 22.12 -1.92
N HIS A 65 12.34 21.54 -3.11
CA HIS A 65 12.02 20.13 -3.36
C HIS A 65 12.78 19.18 -2.46
N GLN A 66 14.01 19.52 -2.06
CA GLN A 66 14.81 18.73 -1.13
C GLN A 66 14.81 19.31 0.29
N ASP A 67 14.03 20.36 0.57
CA ASP A 67 13.94 20.95 1.91
C ASP A 67 13.14 19.99 2.82
N PRO A 68 13.71 19.53 3.95
CA PRO A 68 13.01 18.63 4.88
C PRO A 68 11.68 19.19 5.39
N ARG A 69 11.56 20.52 5.54
CA ARG A 69 10.33 21.18 6.00
C ARG A 69 9.22 20.99 4.97
N PHE A 70 9.52 21.26 3.70
CA PHE A 70 8.54 21.12 2.62
C PHE A 70 8.11 19.65 2.44
N VAL A 71 9.08 18.72 2.43
CA VAL A 71 8.80 17.28 2.33
C VAL A 71 7.91 16.80 3.49
N LYS A 72 8.18 17.27 4.72
CA LYS A 72 7.35 16.97 5.89
C LYS A 72 5.91 17.45 5.70
N TYR A 73 5.71 18.65 5.15
CA TYR A 73 4.37 19.18 4.89
C TYR A 73 3.63 18.43 3.79
N CYS A 74 4.31 18.00 2.74
CA CYS A 74 3.72 17.11 1.73
C CYS A 74 3.27 15.78 2.35
N ILE A 75 4.13 15.12 3.13
CA ILE A 75 3.79 13.87 3.82
C ILE A 75 2.57 14.08 4.73
N LYS A 76 2.54 15.20 5.47
CA LYS A 76 1.43 15.51 6.36
C LYS A 76 0.11 15.78 5.63
N LEU A 77 0.15 16.43 4.46
CA LEU A 77 -1.03 16.61 3.63
C LEU A 77 -1.63 15.27 3.19
N ALA A 78 -0.79 14.26 2.96
CA ALA A 78 -1.24 12.93 2.54
C ALA A 78 -2.18 12.27 3.57
N GLU A 79 -2.10 12.64 4.86
CA GLU A 79 -2.99 12.13 5.91
C GLU A 79 -4.43 12.68 5.80
N PHE A 80 -4.63 13.78 5.09
CA PHE A 80 -5.93 14.46 4.98
C PHE A 80 -6.66 14.23 3.65
N ILE A 81 -6.00 13.65 2.66
CA ILE A 81 -6.54 13.44 1.32
C ILE A 81 -7.07 12.01 1.14
N SER A 82 -8.02 11.84 0.22
CA SER A 82 -8.68 10.56 -0.02
C SER A 82 -7.83 9.54 -0.80
N ALA A 83 -6.83 9.99 -1.56
CA ALA A 83 -5.98 9.15 -2.39
C ALA A 83 -4.48 9.50 -2.17
N PRO A 84 -3.91 9.14 -1.00
CA PRO A 84 -2.53 9.48 -0.66
C PRO A 84 -1.51 8.89 -1.63
N SER A 85 -1.73 7.66 -2.09
CA SER A 85 -0.85 6.97 -3.05
C SER A 85 -0.64 7.78 -4.33
N GLN A 86 -1.72 8.29 -4.95
CA GLN A 86 -1.64 9.11 -6.17
C GLN A 86 -0.93 10.45 -5.93
N PHE A 87 -1.12 11.03 -4.74
CA PHE A 87 -0.46 12.28 -4.38
C PHE A 87 1.05 12.10 -4.18
N PHE A 88 1.48 10.99 -3.57
CA PHE A 88 2.91 10.66 -3.48
C PHE A 88 3.56 10.49 -4.85
N ASP A 89 2.89 9.79 -5.77
CA ASP A 89 3.34 9.69 -7.17
C ASP A 89 3.48 11.06 -7.83
N TYR A 90 2.49 11.94 -7.63
CA TYR A 90 2.51 13.29 -8.16
C TYR A 90 3.69 14.11 -7.64
N ILE A 91 3.88 14.23 -6.32
CA ILE A 91 4.98 15.03 -5.76
C ILE A 91 6.35 14.43 -6.11
N TYR A 92 6.44 13.11 -6.19
CA TYR A 92 7.64 12.42 -6.66
C TYR A 92 7.97 12.80 -8.11
N SER A 93 6.95 12.84 -9.00
CA SER A 93 7.14 13.23 -10.41
C SER A 93 7.63 14.67 -10.57
N GLN A 94 7.30 15.54 -9.61
CA GLN A 94 7.79 16.92 -9.55
C GLN A 94 9.21 17.01 -9.00
N GLY A 95 9.79 15.92 -8.50
CA GLY A 95 11.14 15.89 -7.93
C GLY A 95 11.20 16.13 -6.42
N VAL A 96 10.06 16.28 -5.75
CA VAL A 96 9.98 16.57 -4.31
C VAL A 96 10.39 15.36 -3.48
N GLY A 97 11.25 15.58 -2.49
CA GLY A 97 11.67 14.60 -1.49
C GLY A 97 12.39 13.38 -2.06
N THR A 98 12.88 13.46 -3.29
CA THR A 98 13.55 12.34 -3.97
C THR A 98 14.83 11.88 -3.25
N ARG A 99 15.47 12.75 -2.45
CA ARG A 99 16.63 12.42 -1.62
C ARG A 99 16.30 12.17 -0.14
N THR A 100 15.03 12.15 0.24
CA THR A 100 14.64 12.06 1.65
C THR A 100 13.98 10.71 1.93
N SER A 101 14.51 9.94 2.87
CA SER A 101 13.95 8.62 3.20
C SER A 101 12.52 8.68 3.73
N ALA A 102 12.19 9.74 4.48
CA ALA A 102 10.86 9.95 5.05
C ALA A 102 9.73 9.90 4.01
N LEU A 103 9.97 10.39 2.78
CA LEU A 103 8.98 10.35 1.70
C LEU A 103 8.65 8.91 1.31
N TYR A 104 9.67 8.10 1.02
CA TYR A 104 9.49 6.71 0.59
C TYR A 104 8.89 5.85 1.69
N ILE A 105 9.26 6.08 2.95
CA ILE A 105 8.70 5.36 4.10
C ILE A 105 7.21 5.67 4.25
N ALA A 106 6.83 6.95 4.26
CA ALA A 106 5.43 7.34 4.39
C ALA A 106 4.58 6.82 3.21
N TRP A 107 5.13 6.87 2.00
CA TRP A 107 4.47 6.35 0.82
C TRP A 107 4.27 4.83 0.89
N ALA A 108 5.31 4.07 1.29
CA ALA A 108 5.21 2.63 1.46
C ALA A 108 4.17 2.26 2.53
N GLN A 109 4.15 2.95 3.67
CA GLN A 109 3.17 2.73 4.75
C GLN A 109 1.73 2.97 4.30
N GLN A 110 1.49 3.98 3.47
CA GLN A 110 0.17 4.22 2.89
C GLN A 110 -0.24 3.10 1.94
N LEU A 111 0.66 2.64 1.07
CA LEU A 111 0.41 1.50 0.19
C LEU A 111 0.16 0.20 0.98
N GLU A 112 0.85 0.00 2.10
CA GLU A 112 0.61 -1.13 3.01
C GLU A 112 -0.79 -1.06 3.63
N THR A 113 -1.22 0.13 4.05
CA THR A 113 -2.57 0.36 4.60
C THR A 113 -3.66 0.11 3.56
N GLU A 114 -3.39 0.43 2.28
CA GLU A 114 -4.25 0.10 1.13
C GLU A 114 -4.22 -1.40 0.76
N GLY A 115 -3.36 -2.21 1.40
CA GLY A 115 -3.17 -3.64 1.10
C GLY A 115 -2.29 -3.93 -0.12
N ASN A 116 -1.64 -2.91 -0.69
CA ASN A 116 -0.78 -3.02 -1.86
C ASN A 116 0.70 -3.22 -1.49
N ILE A 117 0.98 -4.33 -0.81
CA ILE A 117 2.32 -4.62 -0.26
C ILE A 117 3.39 -4.72 -1.37
N GLN A 118 3.02 -5.18 -2.57
CA GLN A 118 3.95 -5.29 -3.71
C GLN A 118 4.46 -3.92 -4.17
N HIS A 119 3.58 -2.92 -4.28
CA HIS A 119 3.99 -1.57 -4.64
C HIS A 119 4.74 -0.89 -3.49
N ALA A 120 4.38 -1.16 -2.23
CA ALA A 120 5.12 -0.66 -1.07
C ALA A 120 6.60 -1.10 -1.11
N GLY A 121 6.85 -2.38 -1.41
CA GLY A 121 8.21 -2.89 -1.59
C GLY A 121 8.97 -2.21 -2.73
N ALA A 122 8.31 -1.97 -3.86
CA ALA A 122 8.92 -1.27 -5.01
C ALA A 122 9.28 0.19 -4.68
N VAL A 123 8.44 0.90 -3.92
CA VAL A 123 8.72 2.27 -3.46
C VAL A 123 9.94 2.32 -2.55
N LEU A 124 10.07 1.38 -1.62
CA LEU A 124 11.25 1.31 -0.74
C LEU A 124 12.53 1.01 -1.53
N GLN A 125 12.49 0.09 -2.49
CA GLN A 125 13.63 -0.16 -3.40
C GLN A 125 14.01 1.09 -4.20
N LYS A 126 13.02 1.85 -4.66
CA LYS A 126 13.21 3.12 -5.35
C LYS A 126 13.93 4.15 -4.48
N GLY A 127 13.56 4.24 -3.20
CA GLY A 127 14.26 5.09 -2.22
C GLY A 127 15.72 4.69 -1.99
N ILE A 128 15.99 3.38 -1.91
CA ILE A 128 17.37 2.85 -1.79
C ILE A 128 18.19 3.19 -3.04
N HIS A 129 17.63 3.00 -4.23
CA HIS A 129 18.30 3.34 -5.49
C HIS A 129 18.63 4.83 -5.59
N ASN A 130 17.73 5.69 -5.09
CA ASN A 130 17.91 7.13 -5.06
C ASN A 130 18.81 7.64 -3.92
N GLN A 131 19.43 6.73 -3.15
CA GLN A 131 20.32 7.07 -2.03
C GLN A 131 19.69 8.06 -1.05
N ALA A 132 18.39 7.88 -0.79
CA ALA A 132 17.67 8.83 0.04
C ALA A 132 18.09 8.74 1.51
N GLU A 133 18.34 9.89 2.12
CA GLU A 133 18.93 10.01 3.45
C GLU A 133 17.87 10.29 4.52
N PRO A 134 18.07 9.80 5.77
CA PRO A 134 19.08 8.82 6.16
C PRO A 134 18.79 7.42 5.60
N MET A 135 19.82 6.77 5.06
CA MET A 135 19.71 5.45 4.43
C MET A 135 19.40 4.35 5.44
N GLU A 136 19.88 4.47 6.69
CA GLU A 136 19.60 3.50 7.75
C GLU A 136 18.09 3.34 8.00
N ASN A 137 17.32 4.42 7.92
CA ASN A 137 15.87 4.36 8.09
C ASN A 137 15.18 3.60 6.95
N LEU A 138 15.66 3.73 5.71
CA LEU A 138 15.13 2.95 4.58
C LEU A 138 15.46 1.47 4.73
N GLN A 139 16.69 1.15 5.15
CA GLN A 139 17.12 -0.23 5.31
C GLN A 139 16.36 -0.95 6.43
N GLU A 140 16.12 -0.27 7.55
CA GLU A 140 15.32 -0.82 8.66
C GLU A 140 13.86 -1.06 8.22
N GLN A 141 13.22 -0.08 7.58
CA GLN A 141 11.85 -0.21 7.09
C GLN A 141 11.72 -1.25 5.98
N TYR A 142 12.69 -1.32 5.05
CA TYR A 142 12.74 -2.35 4.02
C TYR A 142 12.89 -3.76 4.61
N ARG A 143 13.69 -3.91 5.68
CA ARG A 143 13.83 -5.19 6.39
C ARG A 143 12.52 -5.62 7.05
N VAL A 144 11.80 -4.68 7.66
CA VAL A 144 10.49 -4.95 8.30
C VAL A 144 9.40 -5.24 7.26
N GLY A 145 9.32 -4.44 6.19
CA GLY A 145 8.36 -4.65 5.09
C GLY A 145 8.59 -5.97 4.34
N LEU A 146 9.85 -6.35 4.11
CA LEU A 146 10.19 -7.68 3.59
C LEU A 146 9.77 -8.80 4.54
N GLN A 147 9.86 -8.60 5.86
CA GLN A 147 9.39 -9.58 6.83
C GLN A 147 7.88 -9.82 6.66
N CYS A 148 7.07 -8.76 6.49
CA CYS A 148 5.63 -8.88 6.20
C CYS A 148 5.34 -9.58 4.86
N LEU A 149 6.08 -9.25 3.79
CA LEU A 149 5.97 -9.93 2.50
C LEU A 149 6.29 -11.42 2.57
N ILE A 150 7.33 -11.80 3.33
CA ILE A 150 7.70 -13.20 3.54
C ILE A 150 6.64 -13.92 4.36
N PHE A 151 6.05 -13.28 5.38
CA PHE A 151 4.95 -13.90 6.16
C PHE A 151 3.66 -14.08 5.36
N GLU A 152 3.28 -13.12 4.50
CA GLU A 152 2.15 -13.23 3.57
C GLU A 152 2.37 -14.33 2.52
N ASP A 153 3.57 -14.40 1.93
CA ASP A 153 3.93 -15.43 0.96
C ASP A 153 3.98 -16.82 1.62
N THR A 154 4.50 -16.92 2.85
CA THR A 154 4.50 -18.17 3.61
C THR A 154 3.08 -18.66 3.88
N ARG A 155 2.15 -17.79 4.31
CA ARG A 155 0.73 -18.13 4.46
C ARG A 155 0.07 -18.53 3.14
N GLY A 156 0.36 -17.80 2.07
CA GLY A 156 -0.16 -18.09 0.73
C GLY A 156 0.33 -19.44 0.19
N GLN A 157 1.59 -19.77 0.42
CA GLN A 157 2.21 -21.03 0.02
C GLN A 157 1.73 -22.19 0.91
N GLU A 158 1.56 -21.96 2.20
CA GLU A 158 1.03 -22.94 3.15
C GLU A 158 -0.44 -23.30 2.83
N LEU A 159 -1.28 -22.31 2.49
CA LEU A 159 -2.65 -22.55 2.00
C LEU A 159 -2.69 -23.32 0.67
N LYS A 160 -1.78 -23.02 -0.28
CA LYS A 160 -1.65 -23.77 -1.54
C LYS A 160 -1.18 -25.20 -1.29
N ASN A 161 -0.25 -25.40 -0.35
CA ASN A 161 0.27 -26.71 0.03
C ASN A 161 -0.80 -27.55 0.73
N ILE A 162 -1.57 -26.95 1.65
CA ILE A 162 -2.72 -27.59 2.31
C ILE A 162 -3.79 -27.98 1.28
N ARG A 163 -4.16 -27.07 0.36
CA ARG A 163 -5.12 -27.34 -0.71
C ARG A 163 -4.65 -28.49 -1.61
N THR A 164 -3.36 -28.51 -1.98
CA THR A 164 -2.75 -29.57 -2.78
C THR A 164 -2.76 -30.90 -2.03
N ALA A 165 -2.44 -30.91 -0.74
CA ALA A 165 -2.46 -32.11 0.09
C ALA A 165 -3.87 -32.71 0.21
N ILE A 166 -4.90 -31.88 0.38
CA ILE A 166 -6.31 -32.30 0.41
C ILE A 166 -6.75 -32.86 -0.95
N LEU A 167 -6.35 -32.22 -2.06
CA LEU A 167 -6.63 -32.70 -3.42
C LEU A 167 -5.96 -34.05 -3.74
N VAL A 168 -4.78 -34.31 -3.16
CA VAL A 168 -4.08 -35.60 -3.29
C VAL A 168 -4.75 -36.70 -2.47
N GLN A 169 -5.28 -36.37 -1.28
CA GLN A 169 -5.97 -37.34 -0.40
C GLN A 169 -7.39 -37.71 -0.88
N THR A 170 -8.03 -36.85 -1.69
CA THR A 170 -9.35 -37.12 -2.28
C THR A 170 -9.29 -37.91 -3.60
N LYS A 171 -8.10 -38.09 -4.19
CA LYS A 171 -7.87 -39.15 -5.19
C LYS A 171 -7.64 -40.48 -4.48
N GLY A 172 -8.70 -41.04 -3.91
CA GLY A 172 -8.72 -42.44 -3.50
C GLY A 172 -8.41 -43.36 -4.68
N PRO A 173 -7.85 -44.57 -4.44
CA PRO A 173 -7.48 -45.47 -5.52
C PRO A 173 -8.72 -45.74 -6.37
N SER A 174 -8.59 -45.60 -7.69
CA SER A 174 -9.52 -46.21 -8.63
C SER A 174 -9.55 -47.70 -8.31
N SER A 175 -10.56 -48.16 -7.58
CA SER A 175 -10.82 -49.58 -7.38
C SER A 175 -10.94 -50.23 -8.76
N PRO A 176 -10.18 -51.28 -9.09
CA PRO A 176 -10.56 -52.14 -10.18
C PRO A 176 -11.86 -52.82 -9.76
N VAL A 177 -12.93 -52.59 -10.52
CA VAL A 177 -14.17 -53.37 -10.37
C VAL A 177 -13.79 -54.82 -10.63
N SER A 178 -13.60 -55.61 -9.57
CA SER A 178 -13.46 -57.05 -9.69
C SER A 178 -14.87 -57.64 -9.87
N CYS A 179 -15.11 -58.22 -11.04
CA CYS A 179 -16.27 -59.06 -11.26
C CYS A 179 -16.14 -60.30 -10.36
N LEU A 180 -17.00 -60.41 -9.35
CA LEU A 180 -17.19 -61.67 -8.61
C LEU A 180 -17.97 -62.67 -9.46
N PRO A 181 -17.67 -63.98 -9.38
CA PRO A 181 -18.47 -65.00 -10.04
C PRO A 181 -19.72 -65.30 -9.22
N ILE A 182 -20.89 -65.26 -9.86
CA ILE A 182 -22.14 -65.80 -9.30
C ILE A 182 -22.48 -67.06 -10.09
N VAL A 183 -22.43 -68.22 -9.43
CA VAL A 183 -23.25 -69.38 -9.78
C VAL A 183 -23.94 -69.78 -8.48
N PRO A 184 -25.29 -69.81 -8.46
CA PRO A 184 -25.95 -71.10 -8.65
C PRO A 184 -27.25 -71.06 -9.48
N ASN A 185 -27.33 -72.02 -10.39
CA ASN A 185 -28.48 -72.89 -10.66
C ASN A 185 -29.85 -72.24 -10.97
N ALA A 186 -30.28 -72.28 -12.23
CA ALA A 186 -31.58 -72.86 -12.63
C ALA A 186 -31.82 -72.79 -14.16
N ARG A 187 -32.07 -73.98 -14.72
CA ARG A 187 -33.09 -74.31 -15.73
C ARG A 187 -32.78 -74.03 -17.21
N CYS A 188 -32.47 -75.12 -17.92
CA CYS A 188 -32.55 -75.23 -19.38
C CYS A 188 -33.97 -74.99 -19.92
N PRO A 189 -34.12 -74.30 -21.06
CA PRO A 189 -35.17 -74.59 -22.03
C PRO A 189 -34.69 -75.60 -23.08
N ARG A 190 -35.63 -76.42 -23.52
CA ARG A 190 -35.53 -77.44 -24.56
C ARG A 190 -35.35 -76.79 -25.94
N GLY A 191 -34.69 -77.55 -26.83
CA GLY A 191 -34.89 -77.47 -28.28
C GLY A 191 -33.64 -77.88 -29.05
N ASN A 192 -33.55 -79.14 -29.49
CA ASN A 192 -33.56 -79.56 -30.92
C ASN A 192 -32.61 -78.71 -31.79
N GLU A 193 -31.56 -79.21 -32.43
CA GLU A 193 -31.47 -80.25 -33.48
C GLU A 193 -30.06 -79.95 -34.10
N GLN A 194 -29.09 -80.84 -34.35
CA GLN A 194 -28.95 -81.77 -35.48
C GLN A 194 -27.47 -82.25 -35.57
N VAL A 195 -27.30 -83.54 -35.92
CA VAL A 195 -26.40 -84.11 -36.97
C VAL A 195 -24.87 -83.87 -36.83
N ILE A 196 -24.08 -84.87 -36.40
CA ILE A 196 -23.33 -85.92 -37.16
C ILE A 196 -22.31 -85.37 -38.20
N ILE A 197 -21.13 -86.01 -38.22
CA ILE A 197 -20.13 -86.26 -39.30
C ILE A 197 -18.74 -85.85 -38.75
N LYS A 198 -17.72 -86.69 -38.61
CA LYS A 198 -17.41 -88.08 -38.99
C LYS A 198 -16.32 -88.59 -38.06
#